data_AF-A0A6N9DGG8-F1
#
_entry.id   AF-A0A6N9DGG8-F1
#
_cell.length_a   1.000
_cell.length_b   1.000
_cell.length_c   1.000
_cell.angle_alpha   90.00
_cell.angle_beta   90.00
_cell.angle_gamma   90.00
#
_symmetry.space_group_name_H-M   'P 1'
#
loop_
_entity.id
_entity.type
_entity.pdbx_description
1 polymer ?
#
loop_
_entity_poly.entity_id
_entity_poly.type
_entity_poly.pdbx_seq_one_letter_code
_entity_poly.pdbx_strand_id
1 'polypeptide(L)' 'MVRAIGFPATPRSKTHRVKVGNVPIGGGSPVVVQSMTDTDTADIEATVTQVKLLADAGSEI' A
#
# COMPACT_ATOMS: atom_id res chain seq x y z
N MET A 1 6.30 -15.35 -27.01
CA MET A 1 5.84 -13.95 -27.04
C MET A 1 4.47 -13.88 -26.37
N VAL A 2 4.42 -13.69 -25.05
CA VAL A 2 3.14 -13.59 -24.30
C VAL A 2 2.69 -12.14 -24.37
N ARG A 3 1.54 -11.88 -24.99
CA ARG A 3 0.92 -10.55 -25.00
C ARG A 3 0.24 -10.32 -23.66
N ALA A 4 0.68 -9.31 -22.92
CA ALA A 4 -0.05 -8.80 -21.78
C ALA A 4 -1.37 -8.20 -22.27
N ILE A 5 -2.49 -8.82 -21.92
CA ILE A 5 -3.82 -8.23 -22.03
C ILE A 5 -3.93 -7.14 -20.96
N GLY A 6 -3.64 -5.90 -21.35
CA GLY A 6 -3.84 -4.73 -20.49
C GLY A 6 -5.32 -4.38 -20.43
N PHE A 7 -5.95 -4.56 -19.28
CA PHE A 7 -7.26 -3.95 -19.02
C PHE A 7 -7.10 -2.42 -18.98
N PRO A 8 -8.00 -1.65 -19.62
CA PRO A 8 -7.93 -0.19 -19.56
C PRO A 8 -8.12 0.24 -18.10
N ALA A 9 -7.16 1.00 -17.57
CA ALA A 9 -7.26 1.54 -16.22
C ALA A 9 -8.37 2.59 -16.17
N THR A 10 -9.45 2.29 -15.45
CA THR A 10 -10.52 3.27 -15.21
C THR A 10 -9.95 4.45 -14.41
N PRO A 11 -10.19 5.71 -14.83
CA PRO A 11 -9.70 6.87 -14.11
C PRO A 11 -10.27 6.90 -12.69
N ARG A 12 -9.42 7.21 -11.70
CA ARG A 12 -9.83 7.32 -10.30
C ARG A 12 -10.83 8.47 -10.11
N SER A 13 -11.80 8.29 -9.22
CA SER A 13 -12.72 9.35 -8.80
C SER A 13 -11.97 10.55 -8.24
N LYS A 14 -12.51 11.75 -8.47
CA LYS A 14 -12.00 12.98 -7.83
C LYS A 14 -12.32 12.91 -6.33
N THR A 15 -11.27 12.91 -5.51
CA THR A 15 -11.36 12.88 -4.04
C THR A 15 -10.51 13.99 -3.42
N HIS A 16 -10.78 14.33 -2.16
CA HIS A 16 -9.88 15.18 -1.39
C HIS A 16 -8.54 14.47 -1.18
N ARG A 17 -7.45 15.24 -1.18
CA ARG A 17 -6.12 14.74 -0.80
C ARG A 17 -6.00 14.76 0.72
N VAL A 18 -5.54 13.66 1.30
CA VAL A 18 -5.18 13.53 2.72
C VAL A 18 -3.75 13.02 2.87
N LYS A 19 -3.17 13.17 4.07
CA LYS A 19 -1.85 12.61 4.40
C LYS A 19 -2.00 11.54 5.48
N VAL A 20 -1.36 10.40 5.28
CA VAL A 20 -1.11 9.38 6.31
C VAL A 20 0.37 9.40 6.60
N GLY A 21 0.76 9.98 7.74
CA GLY A 21 2.15 10.38 7.98
C GLY A 21 2.66 11.28 6.85
N ASN A 22 3.68 10.83 6.12
CA ASN A 22 4.27 11.55 4.98
C ASN A 22 3.70 11.11 3.61
N VAL A 23 2.77 10.14 3.56
CA VAL A 23 2.23 9.56 2.33
C VAL A 23 0.95 10.28 1.90
N PRO A 24 0.90 10.91 0.70
CA PRO A 24 -0.31 11.55 0.19
C PRO A 24 -1.26 10.55 -0.48
N ILE A 25 -2.54 10.56 -0.07
CA ILE A 25 -3.58 9.67 -0.61
C ILE A 25 -4.71 10.50 -1.20
N GLY A 26 -5.22 10.09 -2.37
CA GLY A 26 -6.32 10.76 -3.06
C GLY A 26 -5.91 12.07 -3.75
N GLY A 27 -6.88 12.80 -4.29
CA GLY A 27 -6.65 14.09 -4.97
C GLY A 27 -5.59 14.02 -6.09
N GLY A 28 -5.65 12.96 -6.91
CA GLY A 28 -4.75 12.72 -8.02
C GLY A 28 -3.38 12.14 -7.65
N SER A 29 -3.12 11.83 -6.37
CA SER A 29 -1.90 11.12 -5.97
C SER A 29 -1.91 9.66 -6.49
N PRO A 30 -0.74 9.02 -6.67
CA PRO A 30 -0.65 7.61 -7.06
C PRO A 30 -1.48 6.68 -6.16
N VAL A 31 -1.79 5.48 -6.66
CA VAL A 31 -2.37 4.42 -5.81
C VAL A 31 -1.26 3.92 -4.91
N VAL A 32 -1.53 3.88 -3.62
CA VAL A 32 -0.59 3.43 -2.58
C VAL A 32 -0.90 1.97 -2.26
N VAL A 33 0.15 1.15 -2.12
CA VAL A 33 0.06 -0.24 -1.71
C VAL A 33 0.11 -0.32 -0.19
N GLN A 34 -0.91 -0.92 0.42
CA GLN A 34 -0.99 -1.13 1.87
C GLN A 34 -1.09 -2.63 2.15
N SER A 35 -0.50 -3.05 3.27
CA SER A 35 -0.61 -4.40 3.83
C SER A 35 -1.12 -4.36 5.28
N MET A 36 -1.22 -5.54 5.90
CA MET A 36 -1.62 -5.68 7.30
C MET A 36 -0.83 -6.81 7.94
N THR A 37 -0.42 -6.63 9.20
CA THR A 37 0.20 -7.68 10.01
C THR A 37 -0.83 -8.74 10.40
N ASP A 38 -0.40 -9.99 10.54
CA ASP A 38 -1.22 -11.11 11.02
C ASP A 38 -0.71 -11.72 12.34
N THR A 39 0.41 -11.19 12.87
CA THR A 39 0.94 -11.55 14.19
C THR A 39 0.03 -11.05 15.32
N ASP A 40 0.17 -11.65 16.51
CA ASP A 40 -0.39 -11.04 17.72
C ASP A 40 0.30 -9.70 17.96
N THR A 41 -0.45 -8.59 17.91
CA THR A 41 0.10 -7.24 18.08
C THR A 41 0.81 -7.04 19.42
N ALA A 42 0.48 -7.83 20.45
CA ALA A 42 1.19 -7.79 21.73
C ALA A 42 2.60 -8.40 21.64
N ASP A 43 2.88 -9.26 20.66
CA ASP A 43 4.21 -9.74 20.34
C ASP A 43 4.96 -8.71 19.49
N ILE A 44 5.80 -7.94 20.18
CA ILE A 44 6.57 -6.85 19.59
C ILE A 44 7.56 -7.38 18.55
N GLU A 45 8.27 -8.47 18.84
CA GLU A 45 9.34 -8.96 17.96
C GLU A 45 8.77 -9.53 16.66
N ALA A 46 7.71 -10.33 16.77
CA ALA A 46 7.02 -10.89 15.60
C ALA A 46 6.43 -9.76 14.72
N THR A 47 5.73 -8.81 15.34
CA THR A 47 5.06 -7.72 14.62
C THR A 47 6.07 -6.79 13.93
N VAL A 48 7.16 -6.41 14.61
CA VAL A 48 8.21 -5.56 14.00
C VAL A 48 8.91 -6.28 12.85
N THR A 49 9.16 -7.59 13.00
CA THR A 49 9.77 -8.39 11.94
C THR A 49 8.88 -8.43 10.70
N GLN A 50 7.58 -8.68 10.89
CA GLN A 50 6.62 -8.70 9.79
C GLN A 50 6.49 -7.34 9.11
N VAL A 51 6.42 -6.23 9.87
CA VAL A 51 6.37 -4.87 9.30
C VAL A 51 7.55 -4.60 8.38
N LYS A 52 8.77 -5.00 8.77
CA LYS A 52 9.97 -4.85 7.92
C LYS A 52 9.83 -5.65 6.62
N LEU A 53 9.39 -6.90 6.70
CA LEU A 53 9.19 -7.75 5.53
C LEU A 53 8.13 -7.17 4.57
N LEU A 54 7.04 -6.62 5.11
CA LEU A 54 6.00 -5.97 4.32
C LEU A 54 6.53 -4.71 3.63
N ALA A 55 7.32 -3.89 4.33
CA ALA A 55 7.96 -2.72 3.75
C ALA A 55 8.95 -3.10 2.63
N ASP A 56 9.78 -4.12 2.86
CA ASP A 56 10.74 -4.63 1.86
C ASP A 56 10.02 -5.20 0.63
N ALA A 57 8.82 -5.77 0.81
CA ALA A 57 7.96 -6.25 -0.27
C ALA A 57 7.21 -5.12 -1.02
N GLY A 58 7.31 -3.88 -0.55
CA GLY A 58 6.72 -2.71 -1.19
C GLY A 58 5.44 -2.17 -0.54
N SER A 59 5.11 -2.57 0.69
CA SER A 59 4.06 -1.90 1.47
C SER A 59 4.51 -0.48 1.81
N GLU A 60 3.66 0.49 1.48
CA GLU A 60 3.93 1.92 1.70
C GLU A 60 3.28 2.44 3.00
N ILE A 61 2.35 1.66 3.57
CA ILE A 61 1.62 1.88 4.83
C ILE A 61 1.45 0.54 5.54
#